data_AF-A0AAN7ZEX5-F1
#
_entry.id   AF-A0AAN7ZEX5-F1
#
_cell.length_a   1.000
_cell.length_b   1.000
_cell.length_c   1.000
_cell.angle_alpha   90.00
_cell.angle_beta   90.00
_cell.angle_gamma   90.00
#
_symmetry.space_group_name_H-M   'P 1'
#
loop_
_entity.id
_entity.type
_entity.pdbx_description
1 polymer ?
#
loop_
_entity_poly.entity_id
_entity_poly.type
_entity_poly.pdbx_seq_one_letter_code
_entity_poly.pdbx_strand_id
1 'polypeptide(L)'
;MEGGSFPGTGATRENACEEGFPPLKESFGTSEKEDSVPRFLILKKKDGDFTNISPFLISKTLYGLIGNVKEVKKVKGELLIETVSSKQSRQLIKCEHFGGFEIEVVPHGALNMSKGVVYCGMAANHILTFNVSKLPRMIQAAFYPLQVRPYIPNPLRCFNCQRFGHSLVNCKHDKRCVCGKPAHEGIWCEEPIVCPNCQGPHKATTKTCAVYKQEIKIQEVKVIHRLSYFDAKKRVDTMVTPSLSFAQVATAPGRVGTLSSCPTCRP
;
A
#
# COMPACT_ATOMS: atom_id res chain seq x y z
N MET A 1 32.11 -56.38 -31.43
CA MET A 1 31.29 -56.89 -32.56
C MET A 1 29.86 -56.88 -32.07
N GLU A 2 28.92 -56.06 -32.51
CA GLU A 2 28.83 -54.88 -33.40
C GLU A 2 27.76 -53.99 -32.71
N GLY A 3 27.82 -52.66 -32.69
CA GLY A 3 28.09 -51.75 -33.79
C GLY A 3 26.75 -51.22 -34.31
N GLY A 4 26.34 -50.04 -33.83
CA GLY A 4 25.08 -49.39 -34.20
C GLY A 4 25.04 -47.94 -33.76
N SER A 5 25.91 -47.13 -34.35
CA SER A 5 26.03 -45.67 -34.22
C SER A 5 24.85 -44.96 -34.89
N PHE A 6 24.43 -43.80 -34.36
CA PHE A 6 23.99 -42.60 -35.11
C PHE A 6 23.89 -41.40 -34.14
N PRO A 7 23.95 -40.14 -34.62
CA PRO A 7 24.99 -39.20 -34.22
C PRO A 7 24.52 -38.11 -33.25
N GLY A 8 25.49 -37.48 -32.60
CA GLY A 8 25.29 -36.25 -31.87
C GLY A 8 24.99 -35.07 -32.78
N THR A 9 24.07 -34.22 -32.32
CA THR A 9 24.06 -32.79 -32.63
C THR A 9 23.68 -32.08 -31.35
N GLY A 10 24.68 -31.49 -30.69
CA GLY A 10 24.47 -30.46 -29.71
C GLY A 10 23.80 -29.27 -30.39
N ALA A 11 22.59 -28.95 -29.95
CA ALA A 11 22.01 -27.64 -30.19
C ALA A 11 22.05 -26.91 -28.84
N THR A 12 23.13 -26.17 -28.63
CA THR A 12 23.16 -25.03 -27.73
C THR A 12 21.93 -24.17 -28.05
N ARG A 13 21.02 -23.97 -27.10
CA ARG A 13 20.02 -22.89 -27.20
C ARG A 13 20.78 -21.60 -26.97
N GLU A 14 21.40 -21.14 -28.03
CA GLU A 14 21.97 -19.82 -28.16
C GLU A 14 20.89 -18.77 -27.93
N ASN A 15 21.32 -17.74 -27.22
CA ASN A 15 20.63 -16.51 -26.89
C ASN A 15 19.77 -16.01 -28.06
N ALA A 16 18.45 -16.07 -27.92
CA ALA A 16 17.56 -15.23 -28.71
C ALA A 16 17.68 -13.81 -28.15
N CYS A 17 18.27 -12.95 -28.98
CA CYS A 17 18.55 -11.55 -28.74
C CYS A 17 17.42 -10.81 -28.02
N GLU A 18 17.81 -10.07 -26.98
CA GLU A 18 17.13 -8.85 -26.56
C GLU A 18 17.16 -7.84 -27.72
N GLU A 19 16.26 -8.01 -28.69
CA GLU A 19 15.90 -6.91 -29.58
C GLU A 19 15.07 -5.94 -28.74
N GLY A 20 15.78 -5.02 -28.07
CA GLY A 20 15.18 -3.94 -27.30
C GLY A 20 14.18 -3.19 -28.18
N PHE A 21 13.00 -2.91 -27.63
CA PHE A 21 12.02 -2.07 -28.30
C PHE A 21 12.70 -0.76 -28.72
N PRO A 22 12.66 -0.38 -30.01
CA PRO A 22 13.25 0.87 -30.46
C PRO A 22 12.55 2.04 -29.72
N PRO A 23 13.30 3.08 -29.33
CA PRO A 23 12.69 4.24 -28.68
C PRO A 23 11.65 4.85 -29.61
N LEU A 24 10.43 5.02 -29.10
CA LEU A 24 9.37 5.72 -29.81
C LEU A 24 9.86 7.14 -30.12
N LYS A 25 9.91 7.48 -31.41
CA LYS A 25 10.26 8.84 -31.86
C LYS A 25 9.21 9.81 -31.29
N GLU A 26 9.66 10.76 -30.48
CA GLU A 26 8.81 11.84 -30.00
C GLU A 26 8.46 12.75 -31.18
N SER A 27 7.23 12.66 -31.67
CA SER A 27 6.72 13.65 -32.62
C SER A 27 5.22 13.85 -32.46
N PHE A 28 4.81 14.57 -31.41
CA PHE A 28 3.52 15.26 -31.40
C PHE A 28 3.58 16.51 -30.51
N GLY A 29 3.44 17.68 -31.15
CA GLY A 29 2.92 18.94 -30.60
C GLY A 29 3.53 19.44 -29.29
N THR A 30 4.41 20.43 -29.39
CA THR A 30 4.75 21.33 -28.28
C THR A 30 3.52 22.14 -27.85
N SER A 31 2.68 21.57 -26.98
CA SER A 31 2.08 22.36 -25.91
C SER A 31 3.02 22.26 -24.73
N GLU A 32 3.54 23.38 -24.25
CA GLU A 32 4.46 23.42 -23.11
C GLU A 32 3.92 22.56 -21.96
N LYS A 33 4.62 21.47 -21.71
CA LYS A 33 4.31 20.46 -20.71
C LYS A 33 4.37 21.09 -19.31
N GLU A 34 3.22 21.29 -18.66
CA GLU A 34 3.11 21.49 -17.19
C GLU A 34 3.53 20.22 -16.39
N ASP A 35 4.52 19.47 -16.88
CA ASP A 35 4.76 18.09 -16.51
C ASP A 35 5.52 17.94 -15.19
N SER A 36 4.91 17.15 -14.31
CA SER A 36 5.52 16.39 -13.21
C SER A 36 6.11 17.13 -12.01
N VAL A 37 5.61 18.32 -11.64
CA VAL A 37 5.97 18.88 -10.34
C VAL A 37 5.38 18.01 -9.20
N PRO A 38 6.20 17.53 -8.25
CA PRO A 38 5.71 16.69 -7.16
C PRO A 38 4.79 17.49 -6.23
N ARG A 39 3.69 16.85 -5.83
CA ARG A 39 2.65 17.43 -4.96
C ARG A 39 2.92 17.17 -3.48
N PHE A 40 3.50 16.01 -3.17
CA PHE A 40 3.84 15.59 -1.82
C PHE A 40 5.34 15.79 -1.61
N LEU A 41 5.69 16.65 -0.68
CA LEU A 41 7.09 16.99 -0.40
C LEU A 41 7.42 16.60 1.05
N ILE A 42 8.63 16.11 1.24
CA ILE A 42 9.22 15.88 2.55
C ILE A 42 10.21 17.01 2.81
N LEU A 43 10.00 17.71 3.90
CA LEU A 43 10.88 18.75 4.39
C LEU A 43 11.72 18.14 5.52
N LYS A 44 13.02 18.06 5.27
CA LYS A 44 14.02 17.52 6.18
C LYS A 44 14.84 18.65 6.75
N LYS A 45 15.16 18.56 8.03
CA LYS A 45 16.10 19.47 8.67
C LYS A 45 17.50 18.88 8.51
N LYS A 46 18.50 19.68 8.13
CA LYS A 46 19.89 19.18 8.09
C LYS A 46 20.39 18.87 9.50
N ASP A 47 20.10 19.76 10.44
CA ASP A 47 20.49 19.62 11.85
C ASP A 47 19.37 19.03 12.71
N GLY A 48 19.20 17.71 12.63
CA GLY A 48 18.28 16.95 13.47
C GLY A 48 16.87 16.83 12.87
N ASP A 49 15.83 17.01 13.69
CA ASP A 49 14.46 16.75 13.29
C ASP A 49 13.47 17.85 13.76
N PHE A 50 12.21 17.72 13.33
CA PHE A 50 11.13 18.62 13.72
C PHE A 50 10.40 18.15 15.00
N THR A 51 10.94 17.20 15.76
CA THR A 51 10.25 16.57 16.90
C THR A 51 9.89 17.55 18.01
N ASN A 52 10.78 18.50 18.30
CA ASN A 52 10.57 19.48 19.38
C ASN A 52 10.11 20.86 18.88
N ILE A 53 9.79 20.99 17.58
CA ILE A 53 9.37 22.26 17.00
C ILE A 53 7.86 22.45 17.14
N SER A 54 7.45 23.64 17.59
CA SER A 54 6.05 23.99 17.80
C SER A 54 5.24 23.91 16.49
N PRO A 55 4.09 23.22 16.47
CA PRO A 55 3.20 23.16 15.31
C PRO A 55 2.77 24.54 14.81
N PHE A 56 2.57 25.50 15.72
CA PHE A 56 2.19 26.86 15.36
C PHE A 56 3.30 27.60 14.61
N LEU A 57 4.56 27.41 15.03
CA LEU A 57 5.71 27.99 14.33
C LEU A 57 5.83 27.43 12.91
N ILE A 58 5.65 26.11 12.77
CA ILE A 58 5.64 25.42 11.47
C ILE A 58 4.54 26.01 10.58
N SER A 59 3.29 26.06 11.07
CA SER A 59 2.16 26.57 10.30
C SER A 59 2.32 28.04 9.91
N LYS A 60 2.79 28.90 10.83
CA LYS A 60 3.00 30.34 10.56
C LYS A 60 4.09 30.57 9.52
N THR A 61 5.22 29.86 9.64
CA THR A 61 6.35 29.96 8.70
C THR A 61 5.94 29.46 7.32
N LEU A 62 5.24 28.34 7.25
CA LEU A 62 4.76 27.77 5.99
C LEU A 62 3.76 28.70 5.29
N TYR A 63 2.82 29.27 6.04
CA TYR A 63 1.87 30.23 5.51
C TYR A 63 2.58 31.48 4.95
N GLY A 64 3.59 31.99 5.65
CA GLY A 64 4.39 33.13 5.17
C GLY A 64 5.18 32.83 3.90
N LEU A 65 5.63 31.58 3.72
CA LEU A 65 6.42 31.17 2.55
C LEU A 65 5.54 30.91 1.32
N ILE A 66 4.52 30.05 1.45
CA ILE A 66 3.75 29.52 0.31
C ILE A 66 2.24 29.66 0.44
N GLY A 67 1.77 30.31 1.50
CA GLY A 67 0.35 30.44 1.82
C GLY A 67 -0.29 29.14 2.31
N ASN A 68 -1.59 29.00 2.05
CA ASN A 68 -2.37 27.85 2.49
C ASN A 68 -1.98 26.58 1.73
N VAL A 69 -1.59 25.53 2.47
CA VAL A 69 -1.39 24.18 1.95
C VAL A 69 -2.59 23.30 2.23
N LYS A 70 -2.65 22.13 1.59
CA LYS A 70 -3.76 21.21 1.81
C LYS A 70 -3.61 20.43 3.11
N GLU A 71 -2.40 19.94 3.38
CA GLU A 71 -2.14 19.17 4.60
C GLU A 71 -0.67 19.27 5.01
N VAL A 72 -0.44 19.29 6.32
CA VAL A 72 0.89 19.17 6.93
C VAL A 72 0.84 18.06 7.98
N LYS A 73 1.73 17.08 7.85
CA LYS A 73 1.86 15.96 8.78
C LYS A 73 3.30 15.80 9.20
N LYS A 74 3.51 15.50 10.47
CA LYS A 74 4.83 15.14 10.99
C LYS A 74 5.00 13.63 10.94
N VAL A 75 6.02 13.15 10.25
CA VAL A 75 6.24 11.73 9.99
C VAL A 75 7.69 11.40 10.30
N LYS A 76 7.93 10.57 11.33
CA LYS A 76 9.27 10.11 11.74
C LYS A 76 10.31 11.25 11.92
N GLY A 77 9.88 12.38 12.50
CA GLY A 77 10.75 13.55 12.72
C GLY A 77 10.83 14.51 11.52
N GLU A 78 10.32 14.15 10.35
CA GLU A 78 10.26 15.01 9.16
C GLU A 78 8.86 15.62 8.97
N LEU A 79 8.73 16.62 8.07
CA LEU A 79 7.43 17.19 7.71
C LEU A 79 7.01 16.76 6.30
N LEU A 80 5.89 16.05 6.21
CA LEU A 80 5.18 15.76 4.98
C LEU A 80 4.19 16.88 4.67
N ILE A 81 4.32 17.49 3.50
CA ILE A 81 3.49 18.60 3.05
C ILE A 81 2.79 18.19 1.74
N GLU A 82 1.45 18.32 1.71
CA GLU A 82 0.67 18.23 0.47
C GLU A 82 0.35 19.65 -0.02
N THR A 83 0.90 20.01 -1.18
CA THR A 83 0.64 21.31 -1.81
C THR A 83 -0.70 21.33 -2.52
N VAL A 84 -1.29 22.53 -2.67
CA VAL A 84 -2.50 22.73 -3.47
C VAL A 84 -2.14 22.89 -4.95
N SER A 85 -1.09 23.67 -5.23
CA SER A 85 -0.68 24.08 -6.57
C SER A 85 0.79 23.75 -6.88
N SER A 86 1.08 23.50 -8.16
CA SER A 86 2.44 23.32 -8.67
C SER A 86 3.36 24.51 -8.40
N LYS A 87 2.80 25.74 -8.32
CA LYS A 87 3.57 26.94 -7.97
C LYS A 87 4.16 26.84 -6.55
N GLN A 88 3.34 26.40 -5.59
CA GLN A 88 3.78 26.19 -4.20
C GLN A 88 4.87 25.13 -4.12
N SER A 89 4.70 24.01 -4.83
CA SER A 89 5.71 22.95 -4.88
C SER A 89 7.05 23.45 -5.42
N ARG A 90 7.04 24.17 -6.56
CA ARG A 90 8.28 24.73 -7.14
C ARG A 90 8.97 25.69 -6.19
N GLN A 91 8.21 26.48 -5.44
CA GLN A 91 8.75 27.41 -4.46
C GLN A 91 9.36 26.69 -3.25
N LEU A 92 8.69 25.65 -2.73
CA LEU A 92 9.23 24.83 -1.63
C LEU A 92 10.50 24.10 -2.03
N ILE A 93 10.57 23.53 -3.24
CA ILE A 93 11.76 22.80 -3.70
C ILE A 93 12.99 23.71 -3.78
N LYS A 94 12.81 25.01 -4.04
CA LYS A 94 13.89 26.00 -4.06
C LYS A 94 14.25 26.54 -2.67
N CYS A 95 13.55 26.13 -1.63
CA CYS A 95 13.72 26.67 -0.29
C CYS A 95 14.79 25.89 0.48
N GLU A 96 15.85 26.61 0.90
CA GLU A 96 16.95 26.04 1.69
C GLU A 96 16.88 26.40 3.17
N HIS A 97 16.05 27.40 3.52
CA HIS A 97 15.91 27.92 4.88
C HIS A 97 14.44 28.01 5.29
N PHE A 98 14.10 27.43 6.44
CA PHE A 98 12.73 27.44 6.96
C PHE A 98 12.74 27.76 8.45
N GLY A 99 12.18 28.92 8.81
CA GLY A 99 12.02 29.30 10.22
C GLY A 99 13.34 29.42 10.99
N GLY A 100 14.42 29.83 10.30
CA GLY A 100 15.77 29.89 10.88
C GLY A 100 16.53 28.56 10.88
N PHE A 101 15.98 27.50 10.30
CA PHE A 101 16.65 26.21 10.15
C PHE A 101 17.10 25.99 8.71
N GLU A 102 18.27 25.40 8.53
CA GLU A 102 18.66 24.83 7.24
C GLU A 102 17.89 23.55 6.96
N ILE A 103 17.32 23.48 5.75
CA ILE A 103 16.45 22.39 5.34
C ILE A 103 16.81 21.86 3.96
N GLU A 104 16.33 20.66 3.68
CA GLU A 104 16.33 20.03 2.37
C GLU A 104 14.91 19.58 2.04
N VAL A 105 14.43 19.89 0.84
CA VAL A 105 13.09 19.51 0.38
C VAL A 105 13.19 18.44 -0.69
N VAL A 106 12.66 17.25 -0.39
CA VAL A 106 12.73 16.07 -1.27
C VAL A 106 11.32 15.63 -1.67
N PRO A 107 11.08 15.26 -2.94
CA PRO A 107 9.82 14.65 -3.35
C PRO A 107 9.54 13.36 -2.59
N HIS A 108 8.32 13.17 -2.09
CA HIS A 108 7.95 11.91 -1.46
C HIS A 108 7.92 10.78 -2.50
N GLY A 109 8.70 9.70 -2.26
CA GLY A 109 8.86 8.59 -3.21
C GLY A 109 7.55 7.89 -3.62
N ALA A 110 6.69 7.49 -2.67
CA ALA A 110 5.46 6.77 -3.00
C ALA A 110 4.23 7.65 -3.31
N LEU A 111 4.01 8.75 -2.57
CA LEU A 111 2.78 9.56 -2.67
C LEU A 111 2.67 10.37 -3.97
N ASN A 112 3.78 10.63 -4.63
CA ASN A 112 3.79 11.24 -5.97
C ASN A 112 3.62 10.21 -7.09
N MET A 113 3.44 8.94 -6.76
CA MET A 113 3.22 7.89 -7.73
C MET A 113 1.79 7.36 -7.63
N SER A 114 1.23 6.94 -8.76
CA SER A 114 -0.04 6.22 -8.81
C SER A 114 0.12 4.96 -9.65
N LYS A 115 -0.65 3.92 -9.33
CA LYS A 115 -0.61 2.64 -10.03
C LYS A 115 -1.98 2.32 -10.59
N GLY A 116 -2.01 1.93 -11.85
CA GLY A 116 -3.22 1.55 -12.56
C GLY A 116 -3.08 0.21 -13.26
N VAL A 117 -4.20 -0.42 -13.57
CA VAL A 117 -4.29 -1.60 -14.40
C VAL A 117 -4.98 -1.21 -15.70
N VAL A 118 -4.38 -1.60 -16.82
CA VAL A 118 -5.00 -1.53 -18.14
C VAL A 118 -5.35 -2.94 -18.60
N TYR A 119 -6.53 -3.07 -19.18
CA TYR A 119 -7.03 -4.30 -19.76
C TYR A 119 -6.92 -4.16 -21.27
N CYS A 120 -6.21 -5.08 -21.92
CA CYS A 120 -6.17 -5.17 -23.37
C CYS A 120 -6.82 -6.50 -23.75
N GLY A 121 -7.89 -6.48 -24.53
CA GLY A 121 -8.68 -7.68 -24.84
C GLY A 121 -7.90 -8.80 -25.54
N MET A 122 -6.75 -8.49 -26.12
CA MET A 122 -5.88 -9.43 -26.84
C MET A 122 -4.60 -9.79 -26.07
N ALA A 123 -4.36 -9.21 -24.88
CA ALA A 123 -3.11 -9.37 -24.14
C ALA A 123 -3.33 -9.56 -22.62
N ALA A 124 -2.24 -9.79 -21.90
CA ALA A 124 -2.26 -9.84 -20.45
C ALA A 124 -2.65 -8.48 -19.84
N ASN A 125 -3.18 -8.50 -18.63
CA ASN A 125 -3.40 -7.26 -17.86
C ASN A 125 -2.04 -6.67 -17.47
N HIS A 126 -1.85 -5.38 -17.72
CA HIS A 126 -0.61 -4.69 -17.37
C HIS A 126 -0.83 -3.73 -16.20
N ILE A 127 0.10 -3.76 -15.24
CA ILE A 127 0.14 -2.77 -14.16
C ILE A 127 1.08 -1.66 -14.60
N LEU A 128 0.55 -0.44 -14.69
CA LEU A 128 1.28 0.75 -15.04
C LEU A 128 1.54 1.58 -13.79
N THR A 129 2.73 2.16 -13.71
CA THR A 129 3.12 3.07 -12.64
C THR A 129 3.35 4.44 -13.24
N PHE A 130 2.67 5.45 -12.71
CA PHE A 130 2.72 6.83 -13.17
C PHE A 130 3.41 7.71 -12.14
N ASN A 131 4.29 8.60 -12.57
CA ASN A 131 4.95 9.60 -11.73
C ASN A 131 4.04 10.82 -11.45
N VAL A 132 2.75 10.55 -11.24
CA VAL A 132 1.76 11.54 -10.85
C VAL A 132 0.93 11.00 -9.69
N SER A 133 0.60 11.88 -8.74
CA SER A 133 -0.17 11.51 -7.55
C SER A 133 -1.62 11.13 -7.87
N LYS A 134 -2.21 11.71 -8.92
CA LYS A 134 -3.57 11.40 -9.41
C LYS A 134 -3.48 10.44 -10.59
N LEU A 135 -4.21 9.34 -10.51
CA LEU A 135 -4.24 8.35 -11.56
C LEU A 135 -4.93 8.94 -12.81
N PRO A 136 -4.31 8.88 -14.00
CA PRO A 136 -4.99 9.26 -15.24
C PRO A 136 -6.14 8.29 -15.50
N ARG A 137 -7.27 8.80 -16.04
CA ARG A 137 -8.43 7.96 -16.36
C ARG A 137 -8.22 7.16 -17.65
N MET A 138 -7.57 7.79 -18.63
CA MET A 138 -7.21 7.17 -19.89
C MET A 138 -5.76 7.48 -20.24
N ILE A 139 -5.16 6.56 -21.00
CA ILE A 139 -3.85 6.77 -21.62
C ILE A 139 -3.94 6.41 -23.10
N GLN A 140 -3.06 6.99 -23.91
CA GLN A 140 -2.85 6.53 -25.27
C GLN A 140 -1.74 5.49 -25.27
N ALA A 141 -2.06 4.28 -25.72
CA ALA A 141 -1.07 3.23 -25.96
C ALA A 141 -1.05 2.95 -27.46
N ALA A 142 0.03 3.38 -28.14
CA ALA A 142 0.07 3.51 -29.58
C ALA A 142 -1.11 4.36 -30.10
N PHE A 143 -2.02 3.75 -30.88
CA PHE A 143 -3.18 4.44 -31.47
C PHE A 143 -4.50 4.17 -30.71
N TYR A 144 -4.44 3.43 -29.59
CA TYR A 144 -5.63 3.02 -28.86
C TYR A 144 -5.74 3.73 -27.50
N PRO A 145 -6.89 4.38 -27.21
CA PRO A 145 -7.16 4.87 -25.87
C PRO A 145 -7.49 3.70 -24.94
N LEU A 146 -6.71 3.56 -23.87
CA LEU A 146 -6.92 2.54 -22.84
C LEU A 146 -7.46 3.17 -21.56
N GLN A 147 -8.52 2.57 -21.02
CA GLN A 147 -9.05 2.92 -19.71
C GLN A 147 -8.13 2.38 -18.60
N VAL A 148 -7.75 3.25 -17.68
CA VAL A 148 -6.90 2.91 -16.54
C VAL A 148 -7.78 2.78 -15.30
N ARG A 149 -7.76 1.62 -14.66
CA ARG A 149 -8.43 1.38 -13.37
C ARG A 149 -7.40 1.40 -12.24
N PRO A 150 -7.72 1.86 -11.02
CA PRO A 150 -6.80 1.78 -9.90
C PRO A 150 -6.29 0.36 -9.65
N TYR A 151 -4.99 0.21 -9.42
CA TYR A 151 -4.41 -1.07 -9.02
C TYR A 151 -4.69 -1.35 -7.54
N ILE A 152 -5.46 -2.41 -7.26
CA ILE A 152 -5.67 -2.92 -5.91
C ILE A 152 -4.66 -4.05 -5.65
N PRO A 153 -3.69 -3.87 -4.73
CA PRO A 153 -2.70 -4.90 -4.45
C PRO A 153 -3.34 -6.08 -3.72
N ASN A 154 -2.74 -7.27 -3.88
CA ASN A 154 -3.07 -8.42 -3.05
C ASN A 154 -2.78 -8.10 -1.57
N PRO A 155 -3.59 -8.60 -0.62
CA PRO A 155 -3.35 -8.44 0.80
C PRO A 155 -1.96 -8.92 1.20
N LEU A 156 -1.29 -8.12 2.03
CA LEU A 156 0.02 -8.48 2.58
C LEU A 156 -0.14 -9.67 3.54
N ARG A 157 0.22 -10.86 3.08
CA ARG A 157 0.32 -12.07 3.89
C ARG A 157 1.75 -12.21 4.40
N CYS A 158 1.92 -12.33 5.71
CA CYS A 158 3.21 -12.61 6.31
C CYS A 158 3.68 -14.00 5.92
N PHE A 159 4.86 -14.12 5.30
CA PHE A 159 5.42 -15.41 4.89
C PHE A 159 5.93 -16.25 6.07
N ASN A 160 6.07 -15.67 7.27
CA ASN A 160 6.41 -16.40 8.49
C ASN A 160 5.18 -17.04 9.15
N CYS A 161 4.19 -16.25 9.56
CA CYS A 161 3.04 -16.75 10.34
C CYS A 161 1.74 -16.94 9.54
N GLN A 162 1.74 -16.63 8.23
CA GLN A 162 0.62 -16.75 7.30
C GLN A 162 -0.59 -15.83 7.58
N ARG A 163 -0.50 -14.95 8.58
CA ARG A 163 -1.53 -13.95 8.89
C ARG A 163 -1.41 -12.72 7.99
N PHE A 164 -2.53 -12.03 7.76
CA PHE A 164 -2.55 -10.79 7.01
C PHE A 164 -2.11 -9.58 7.85
N GLY A 165 -1.69 -8.50 7.18
CA GLY A 165 -1.55 -7.16 7.78
C GLY A 165 -0.15 -6.77 8.25
N HIS A 166 0.85 -7.64 8.15
CA HIS A 166 2.24 -7.31 8.51
C HIS A 166 3.28 -8.02 7.62
N SER A 167 4.46 -7.43 7.54
CA SER A 167 5.61 -7.97 6.81
C SER A 167 6.31 -9.06 7.61
N LEU A 168 7.24 -9.76 6.95
CA LEU A 168 8.14 -10.72 7.61
C LEU A 168 8.95 -10.06 8.74
N VAL A 169 9.50 -8.88 8.47
CA VAL A 169 10.38 -8.14 9.39
C VAL A 169 9.67 -7.69 10.66
N ASN A 170 8.37 -7.40 10.56
CA ASN A 170 7.55 -6.95 11.70
C ASN A 170 6.78 -8.10 12.36
N CYS A 171 7.07 -9.36 12.01
CA CYS A 171 6.38 -10.51 12.56
C CYS A 171 6.86 -10.82 13.99
N LYS A 172 5.90 -10.98 14.90
CA LYS A 172 6.12 -11.38 16.31
C LYS A 172 5.55 -12.76 16.66
N HIS A 173 5.19 -13.53 15.64
CA HIS A 173 4.53 -14.82 15.80
C HIS A 173 5.44 -15.94 15.33
N ASP A 174 5.20 -17.15 15.83
CA ASP A 174 5.93 -18.33 15.39
C ASP A 174 5.68 -18.66 13.92
N LYS A 175 6.69 -19.30 13.30
CA LYS A 175 6.62 -19.76 11.93
C LYS A 175 5.52 -20.80 11.77
N ARG A 176 4.67 -20.62 10.76
CA ARG A 176 3.57 -21.53 10.42
C ARG A 176 3.63 -21.90 8.95
N CYS A 177 3.28 -23.15 8.67
CA CYS A 177 3.06 -23.59 7.30
C CYS A 177 1.75 -23.01 6.74
N VAL A 178 1.64 -22.93 5.41
CA VAL A 178 0.42 -22.51 4.71
C VAL A 178 -0.79 -23.40 5.02
N CYS A 179 -0.57 -24.61 5.56
CA CYS A 179 -1.63 -25.50 6.02
C CYS A 179 -2.18 -25.20 7.43
N GLY A 180 -1.60 -24.21 8.13
CA GLY A 180 -2.00 -23.77 9.47
C GLY A 180 -1.26 -24.43 10.63
N LYS A 181 -0.62 -25.59 10.38
CA LYS A 181 0.22 -26.31 11.34
C LYS A 181 1.54 -25.54 11.62
N PRO A 182 2.27 -25.89 12.71
CA PRO A 182 3.63 -25.38 12.94
C PRO A 182 4.54 -25.59 11.73
N ALA A 183 5.66 -24.88 11.70
CA ALA A 183 6.67 -25.08 10.67
C ALA A 183 7.07 -26.56 10.62
N HIS A 184 6.93 -27.17 9.44
CA HIS A 184 7.37 -28.54 9.18
C HIS A 184 8.24 -28.54 7.93
N GLU A 185 9.19 -29.47 7.89
CA GLU A 185 10.08 -29.67 6.75
C GLU A 185 9.41 -30.62 5.75
N GLY A 186 9.54 -30.32 4.46
CA GLY A 186 8.99 -31.14 3.38
C GLY A 186 7.99 -30.44 2.45
N ILE A 187 7.66 -31.12 1.36
CA ILE A 187 6.80 -30.64 0.27
C ILE A 187 5.31 -30.83 0.62
N TRP A 188 5.01 -31.73 1.55
CA TRP A 188 3.66 -32.24 1.78
C TRP A 188 3.07 -31.68 3.08
N CYS A 189 1.87 -31.13 2.96
CA CYS A 189 1.05 -30.75 4.11
C CYS A 189 0.10 -31.89 4.41
N GLU A 190 0.20 -32.47 5.60
CA GLU A 190 -0.76 -33.49 6.05
C GLU A 190 -2.11 -32.85 6.39
N GLU A 191 -3.18 -33.59 6.11
CA GLU A 191 -4.54 -33.25 6.55
C GLU A 191 -4.69 -33.34 8.09
N PRO A 192 -5.67 -32.65 8.70
CA PRO A 192 -6.53 -31.64 8.10
C PRO A 192 -5.78 -30.32 7.85
N ILE A 193 -6.10 -29.67 6.72
CA ILE A 193 -5.61 -28.33 6.39
C ILE A 193 -6.56 -27.30 6.99
N VAL A 194 -6.04 -26.42 7.84
CA VAL A 194 -6.83 -25.41 8.54
C VAL A 194 -6.25 -24.02 8.28
N CYS A 195 -7.08 -23.09 7.83
CA CYS A 195 -6.62 -21.73 7.55
C CYS A 195 -6.29 -20.99 8.86
N PRO A 196 -5.07 -20.45 9.03
CA PRO A 196 -4.68 -19.74 10.26
C PRO A 196 -5.40 -18.40 10.46
N ASN A 197 -6.15 -17.92 9.46
CA ASN A 197 -6.88 -16.67 9.50
C ASN A 197 -8.37 -16.86 9.84
N CYS A 198 -9.04 -17.82 9.20
CA CYS A 198 -10.49 -18.04 9.33
C CYS A 198 -10.88 -19.40 9.89
N GLN A 199 -9.91 -20.28 10.16
CA GLN A 199 -10.10 -21.64 10.68
C GLN A 199 -10.90 -22.58 9.75
N GLY A 200 -11.18 -22.19 8.51
CA GLY A 200 -11.85 -23.04 7.52
C GLY A 200 -10.92 -24.10 6.89
N PRO A 201 -11.49 -25.11 6.20
CA PRO A 201 -10.77 -26.27 5.65
C PRO A 201 -10.06 -25.93 4.33
N HIS A 202 -9.08 -25.03 4.37
CA HIS A 202 -8.28 -24.63 3.20
C HIS A 202 -6.93 -24.02 3.59
N LYS A 203 -5.99 -23.98 2.65
CA LYS A 203 -4.66 -23.38 2.84
C LYS A 203 -4.76 -21.86 2.99
N ALA A 204 -3.81 -21.24 3.69
CA ALA A 204 -3.73 -19.78 3.86
C ALA A 204 -3.62 -18.98 2.55
N THR A 205 -3.29 -19.64 1.43
CA THR A 205 -3.16 -19.04 0.09
C THR A 205 -4.49 -18.96 -0.67
N THR A 206 -5.54 -19.64 -0.20
CA THR A 206 -6.79 -19.75 -0.94
C THR A 206 -7.59 -18.43 -0.93
N LYS A 207 -7.94 -17.92 -2.12
CA LYS A 207 -8.66 -16.65 -2.30
C LYS A 207 -10.15 -16.71 -1.91
N THR A 208 -10.72 -17.89 -1.72
CA THR A 208 -12.12 -18.07 -1.27
C THR A 208 -12.30 -17.79 0.22
N CYS A 209 -11.22 -17.70 1.00
CA CYS A 209 -11.22 -17.40 2.42
C CYS A 209 -11.99 -16.10 2.75
N ALA A 210 -12.88 -16.16 3.74
CA ALA A 210 -13.68 -14.99 4.16
C ALA A 210 -12.81 -13.82 4.63
N VAL A 211 -11.77 -14.10 5.42
CA VAL A 211 -10.83 -13.08 5.89
C VAL A 211 -10.02 -12.50 4.73
N TYR A 212 -9.61 -13.31 3.76
CA TYR A 212 -8.95 -12.79 2.55
C TYR A 212 -9.85 -11.82 1.77
N LYS A 213 -11.12 -12.16 1.60
CA LYS A 213 -12.10 -11.29 0.92
C LYS A 213 -12.30 -9.97 1.68
N GLN A 214 -12.35 -10.01 3.01
CA GLN A 214 -12.38 -8.79 3.84
C GLN A 214 -11.11 -7.95 3.63
N GLU A 215 -9.93 -8.56 3.67
CA GLU A 215 -8.66 -7.85 3.45
C GLU A 215 -8.55 -7.24 2.05
N ILE A 216 -9.08 -7.89 1.01
CA ILE A 216 -9.18 -7.29 -0.34
C ILE A 216 -10.02 -6.02 -0.30
N LYS A 217 -11.17 -6.02 0.38
CA LYS A 217 -12.01 -4.83 0.54
C LYS A 217 -11.28 -3.72 1.30
N ILE A 218 -10.48 -4.07 2.31
CA ILE A 218 -9.65 -3.09 3.03
C ILE A 218 -8.62 -2.47 2.09
N GLN A 219 -7.93 -3.26 1.27
CA GLN A 219 -6.99 -2.72 0.26
C GLN A 219 -7.70 -1.85 -0.78
N GLU A 220 -8.91 -2.23 -1.19
CA GLU A 220 -9.72 -1.45 -2.13
C GLU A 220 -10.07 -0.08 -1.56
N VAL A 221 -10.66 -0.04 -0.35
CA VAL A 221 -10.99 1.21 0.36
C VAL A 221 -9.74 2.07 0.58
N LYS A 222 -8.62 1.44 0.98
CA LYS A 222 -7.34 2.11 1.18
C LYS A 222 -6.87 2.83 -0.09
N VAL A 223 -6.92 2.17 -1.25
CA VAL A 223 -6.47 2.73 -2.53
C VAL A 223 -7.44 3.78 -3.05
N ILE A 224 -8.74 3.47 -3.09
CA ILE A 224 -9.77 4.36 -3.66
C ILE A 224 -9.90 5.65 -2.85
N HIS A 225 -9.91 5.55 -1.53
CA HIS A 225 -10.07 6.71 -0.65
C HIS A 225 -8.75 7.30 -0.14
N ARG A 226 -7.59 6.74 -0.55
CA ARG A 226 -6.24 7.19 -0.14
C ARG A 226 -6.07 7.26 1.38
N LEU A 227 -6.57 6.24 2.08
CA LEU A 227 -6.52 6.15 3.53
C LEU A 227 -5.29 5.37 4.01
N SER A 228 -4.95 5.50 5.29
CA SER A 228 -4.06 4.53 5.93
C SER A 228 -4.74 3.15 5.98
N TYR A 229 -3.97 2.07 6.13
CA TYR A 229 -4.55 0.73 6.29
C TYR A 229 -5.48 0.65 7.50
N PHE A 230 -5.10 1.29 8.61
CA PHE A 230 -5.90 1.32 9.83
C PHE A 230 -7.25 2.02 9.63
N ASP A 231 -7.24 3.21 8.99
CA ASP A 231 -8.46 3.97 8.72
C ASP A 231 -9.36 3.24 7.72
N ALA A 232 -8.78 2.62 6.70
CA ALA A 232 -9.51 1.80 5.74
C ALA A 232 -10.16 0.59 6.41
N LYS A 233 -9.43 -0.10 7.30
CA LYS A 233 -9.96 -1.23 8.07
C LYS A 233 -11.13 -0.81 8.96
N LYS A 234 -10.95 0.26 9.74
CA LYS A 234 -12.02 0.83 10.58
C LYS A 234 -13.28 1.14 9.77
N ARG A 235 -13.10 1.71 8.57
CA ARG A 235 -14.21 2.03 7.66
C ARG A 235 -14.93 0.78 7.14
N VAL A 236 -14.20 -0.28 6.77
CA VAL A 236 -14.79 -1.56 6.35
C VAL A 236 -15.53 -2.23 7.51
N ASP A 237 -14.94 -2.24 8.70
CA ASP A 237 -15.53 -2.85 9.90
C ASP A 237 -16.86 -2.16 10.26
N THR A 238 -16.92 -0.83 10.18
CA THR A 238 -18.16 -0.05 10.42
C THR A 238 -19.26 -0.35 9.38
N MET A 239 -18.91 -0.74 8.15
CA MET A 239 -19.90 -1.14 7.14
C MET A 239 -20.48 -2.53 7.40
N VAL A 240 -19.71 -3.43 8.03
CA VAL A 240 -20.11 -4.82 8.30
C VAL A 240 -20.92 -4.92 9.59
N THR A 241 -20.58 -4.11 10.60
CA THR A 241 -21.34 -3.98 11.85
C THR A 241 -21.73 -2.52 12.04
N PRO A 242 -23.01 -2.14 11.85
CA PRO A 242 -23.44 -0.81 12.23
C PRO A 242 -23.19 -0.65 13.73
N SER A 243 -22.38 0.33 14.11
CA SER A 243 -22.17 0.67 15.51
C SER A 243 -23.54 0.95 16.14
N LEU A 244 -23.87 0.23 17.21
CA LEU A 244 -25.05 0.56 18.00
C LEU A 244 -24.93 2.01 18.47
N SER A 245 -25.99 2.80 18.27
CA SER A 245 -26.00 4.16 18.78
C SER A 245 -25.94 4.14 20.31
N PHE A 246 -25.42 5.22 20.91
CA PHE A 246 -25.41 5.36 22.38
C PHE A 246 -26.80 5.11 23.00
N ALA A 247 -27.88 5.54 22.30
CA ALA A 247 -29.25 5.29 22.72
C ALA A 247 -29.62 3.80 22.73
N GLN A 248 -29.14 3.03 21.75
CA GLN A 248 -29.38 1.58 21.65
C GLN A 248 -28.61 0.78 22.71
N VAL A 249 -27.42 1.23 23.09
CA VAL A 249 -26.65 0.62 24.19
C VAL A 249 -27.35 0.86 25.54
N ALA A 250 -27.94 2.04 25.74
CA ALA A 250 -28.68 2.37 26.96
C ALA A 250 -30.01 1.60 27.12
N THR A 251 -30.58 1.08 26.03
CA THR A 251 -31.83 0.29 26.04
C THR A 251 -31.61 -1.23 26.07
N ALA A 252 -30.37 -1.71 25.99
CA ALA A 252 -30.09 -3.14 26.06
C ALA A 252 -30.41 -3.67 27.47
N PRO A 253 -31.27 -4.70 27.62
CA PRO A 253 -31.59 -5.25 28.92
C PRO A 253 -30.30 -5.83 29.53
N GLY A 254 -29.92 -5.35 30.71
CA GLY A 254 -28.73 -5.78 31.41
C GLY A 254 -28.75 -7.31 31.58
N ARG A 255 -27.67 -7.98 31.17
CA ARG A 255 -27.43 -9.36 31.60
C ARG A 255 -27.33 -9.33 33.13
N VAL A 256 -28.36 -9.86 33.79
CA VAL A 256 -28.33 -10.20 35.21
C VAL A 256 -27.27 -11.29 35.36
N GLY A 257 -26.04 -10.88 35.69
CA GLY A 257 -25.03 -11.80 36.18
C GLY A 257 -25.53 -12.34 37.50
N THR A 258 -25.79 -13.65 37.56
CA THR A 258 -26.00 -14.37 38.81
C THR A 258 -24.77 -14.15 39.68
N LEU A 259 -24.93 -13.40 40.76
CA LEU A 259 -23.92 -13.26 41.81
C LEU A 259 -23.67 -14.65 42.40
N SER A 260 -22.55 -15.30 42.03
CA SER A 260 -22.04 -16.39 42.85
C SER A 260 -21.46 -15.77 44.12
N SER A 261 -22.14 -16.00 45.24
CA SER A 261 -21.72 -15.58 46.58
C SER A 261 -20.29 -16.02 46.88
N CYS A 262 -19.40 -15.06 47.12
CA CYS A 262 -18.05 -15.29 47.65
C CYS A 262 -18.16 -15.53 49.18
N PRO A 263 -17.75 -16.70 49.71
CA PRO A 263 -18.01 -17.04 51.10
C PRO A 263 -16.80 -16.73 51.98
N THR A 264 -16.38 -15.47 52.09
CA THR A 264 -15.53 -15.01 53.20
C THR A 264 -15.41 -13.50 53.14
N CYS A 265 -16.31 -12.80 53.83
CA CYS A 265 -16.05 -11.52 54.49
C CYS A 265 -17.27 -11.21 55.36
N ARG A 266 -17.10 -11.29 56.67
CA ARG A 266 -18.03 -10.75 57.67
C ARG A 266 -17.20 -9.92 58.68
N PRO A 267 -17.88 -9.01 59.39
CA PRO A 267 -17.68 -7.57 59.37
C PRO A 267 -16.45 -7.10 60.16
#